data_AF-A0A3N5PM82-F1
#
_entry.id   AF-A0A3N5PM82-F1
#
_cell.length_a   1.000
_cell.length_b   1.000
_cell.length_c   1.000
_cell.angle_alpha   90.00
_cell.angle_beta   90.00
_cell.angle_gamma   90.00
#
_symmetry.space_group_name_H-M   'P 1'
#
loop_
_entity.id
_entity.type
_entity.pdbx_description
1 polymer ?
#
loop_
_entity_poly.entity_id
_entity_poly.type
_entity_poly.pdbx_seq_one_letter_code
_entity_poly.pdbx_strand_id
1 'polypeptide(L)'
;MLVGCANVSNLLLARGVARQTELAVRSALGASRRRIVRLLLLESLALAVSGGASGLLLSATSLPVLIHVASRAVPGIASADLSSPVLFFCIVSSALAALVAGFVPAWRFSRTDIQLAIKTAGERTTRHSGHMRLQRLIVAGELALCLVLVAGAILFIRTFASLATIELGFNPAHVISVDARFPIWRTTQRDRWQRLATDTTAVLQRLRSTSGVEAIAAINHAPLSGTLVPVRVTLPGETQGRRAFYRNVTPDYFRTLGIQFIAGRDFTDADISHLARSPEPDARRREEGVVIVNESAARLFWPDRTALGQLVSTESGHQQTARGWNRSRHAVREPVGRDAG
;
A
#
# COMPACT_ATOMS: atom_id res chain seq x y z
N MET A 1 -18.50 9.52 7.78
CA MET A 1 -19.19 10.10 8.95
C MET A 1 -19.56 11.56 8.74
N LEU A 2 -18.63 12.53 8.62
CA LEU A 2 -18.96 13.96 8.50
C LEU A 2 -19.93 14.32 7.35
N VAL A 3 -19.69 13.78 6.15
CA VAL A 3 -20.61 13.92 5.00
C VAL A 3 -22.01 13.38 5.32
N GLY A 4 -22.08 12.20 5.95
CA GLY A 4 -23.34 11.62 6.41
C GLY A 4 -24.06 12.49 7.44
N CYS A 5 -23.34 13.08 8.41
CA CYS A 5 -23.90 14.01 9.38
C CYS A 5 -24.48 15.25 8.71
N ALA A 6 -23.79 15.81 7.71
CA ALA A 6 -24.27 16.94 6.93
C ALA A 6 -25.57 16.60 6.18
N ASN A 7 -25.65 15.42 5.58
CA ASN A 7 -26.85 14.93 4.90
C ASN A 7 -28.04 14.74 5.84
N VAL A 8 -27.82 14.11 7.00
CA VAL A 8 -28.88 13.94 8.01
C VAL A 8 -29.33 15.31 8.53
N SER A 9 -28.40 16.23 8.78
CA SER A 9 -28.72 17.61 9.18
C SER A 9 -29.60 18.32 8.14
N ASN A 10 -29.24 18.21 6.86
CA ASN A 10 -29.99 18.79 5.76
C ASN A 10 -31.40 18.20 5.64
N LEU A 11 -31.53 16.87 5.81
CA LEU A 11 -32.82 16.19 5.80
C LEU A 11 -33.71 16.65 6.98
N LEU A 12 -33.14 16.74 8.18
CA LEU A 12 -33.86 17.20 9.38
C LEU A 12 -34.26 18.67 9.28
N LEU A 13 -33.41 19.52 8.71
CA LEU A 13 -33.74 20.91 8.40
C LEU A 13 -34.90 21.01 7.41
N ALA A 14 -34.87 20.23 6.31
CA ALA A 14 -35.94 20.21 5.32
C ALA A 14 -37.26 19.70 5.92
N ARG A 15 -37.23 18.64 6.74
CA ARG A 15 -38.41 18.13 7.46
C ARG A 15 -38.95 19.15 8.46
N GLY A 16 -38.09 19.88 9.16
CA GLY A 16 -38.50 20.92 10.09
C GLY A 16 -39.22 22.08 9.38
N VAL A 17 -38.79 22.45 8.16
CA VAL A 17 -39.49 23.43 7.31
C VAL A 17 -40.87 22.91 6.90
N ALA A 18 -40.97 21.65 6.48
CA ALA A 18 -42.25 21.04 6.12
C ALA A 18 -43.24 20.94 7.31
N ARG A 19 -42.73 20.80 8.54
CA ARG A 19 -43.52 20.74 9.78
C ARG A 19 -43.68 22.09 10.50
N GLN A 20 -43.30 23.20 9.86
CA GLN A 20 -43.35 24.54 10.49
C GLN A 20 -44.75 24.91 10.98
N THR A 21 -45.79 24.62 10.22
CA THR A 21 -47.19 24.88 10.58
C THR A 21 -47.63 24.08 11.80
N GLU A 22 -47.28 22.79 11.87
CA GLU A 22 -47.58 21.94 13.03
C GLU A 22 -46.86 22.43 14.30
N LEU A 23 -45.57 22.75 14.18
CA LEU A 23 -44.77 23.29 15.29
C LEU A 23 -45.30 24.65 15.75
N ALA A 24 -45.78 25.48 14.83
CA ALA A 24 -46.40 26.76 15.12
C ALA A 24 -47.71 26.60 15.91
N VAL A 25 -48.59 25.70 15.49
CA VAL A 25 -49.85 25.40 16.20
C VAL A 25 -49.56 24.87 17.61
N ARG A 26 -48.61 23.93 17.77
CA ARG A 26 -48.22 23.42 19.09
C ARG A 26 -47.65 24.52 19.99
N SER A 27 -46.89 25.46 19.43
CA SER A 27 -46.38 26.60 20.20
C SER A 27 -47.48 27.56 20.65
N ALA A 28 -48.50 27.79 19.79
CA ALA A 28 -49.67 28.61 20.12
C ALA A 28 -50.53 27.96 21.22
N LEU A 29 -50.54 26.62 21.28
CA LEU A 29 -51.16 25.84 22.36
C LEU A 29 -50.29 25.77 23.64
N GLY A 30 -49.19 26.53 23.73
CA GLY A 30 -48.35 26.64 24.93
C GLY A 30 -47.22 25.61 25.04
N ALA A 31 -46.88 24.88 23.98
CA ALA A 31 -45.73 23.98 24.02
C ALA A 31 -44.41 24.76 24.21
N SER A 32 -43.67 24.42 25.26
CA SER A 32 -42.38 25.06 25.54
C SER A 32 -41.32 24.71 24.48
N ARG A 33 -40.40 25.65 24.21
CA ARG A 33 -39.27 25.45 23.27
C ARG A 33 -38.44 24.20 23.59
N ARG A 34 -38.30 23.85 24.88
CA ARG A 34 -37.63 22.63 25.34
C ARG A 34 -38.32 21.36 24.84
N ARG A 35 -39.65 21.34 24.74
CA ARG A 35 -40.42 20.18 24.26
C ARG A 35 -40.19 19.94 22.76
N ILE A 36 -40.10 21.00 21.98
CA ILE A 36 -39.80 20.94 20.53
C ILE A 36 -38.36 20.45 20.29
N VAL A 37 -37.40 21.01 21.02
CA VAL A 37 -35.99 20.58 20.94
C VAL A 37 -35.83 19.11 21.33
N ARG A 38 -36.48 18.67 22.42
CA ARG A 38 -36.41 17.26 22.88
C ARG A 38 -36.97 16.29 21.83
N LEU A 39 -38.04 16.66 21.13
CA LEU A 39 -38.62 15.83 20.07
C LEU A 39 -37.65 15.65 18.89
N LEU A 40 -37.06 16.74 18.39
CA LEU A 40 -36.11 16.70 17.27
C LEU A 40 -34.84 15.91 17.63
N LEU A 41 -34.36 16.04 18.88
CA LEU A 41 -33.24 15.27 19.37
C LEU A 41 -33.57 13.77 19.49
N LEU A 42 -34.78 13.40 19.93
CA LEU A 42 -35.22 12.00 19.97
C LEU A 42 -35.34 11.39 18.57
N GLU A 43 -35.86 12.13 17.59
CA GLU A 43 -35.89 11.67 16.18
C GLU A 43 -34.46 11.46 15.64
N SER A 44 -33.55 12.40 15.93
CA SER A 44 -32.14 12.29 15.52
C SER A 44 -31.43 11.11 16.18
N LEU A 45 -31.73 10.86 17.45
CA LEU A 45 -31.19 9.73 18.20
C LEU A 45 -31.70 8.39 17.65
N ALA A 46 -32.98 8.29 17.31
CA ALA A 46 -33.55 7.08 16.70
C ALA A 46 -32.90 6.75 15.34
N LEU A 47 -32.65 7.76 14.52
CA LEU A 47 -31.91 7.60 13.26
C LEU A 47 -30.46 7.16 13.50
N ALA A 48 -29.79 7.71 14.51
CA ALA A 48 -28.42 7.34 14.84
C ALA A 48 -28.31 5.90 15.39
N VAL A 49 -29.26 5.47 16.23
CA VAL A 49 -29.29 4.10 16.77
C VAL A 49 -29.55 3.10 15.66
N SER A 50 -30.54 3.35 14.79
CA SER A 50 -30.84 2.47 13.65
C SER A 50 -29.67 2.39 12.66
N GLY A 51 -29.10 3.54 12.28
CA GLY A 51 -27.92 3.58 11.42
C GLY A 51 -26.68 2.90 12.03
N GLY A 52 -26.45 3.11 13.33
CA GLY A 52 -25.38 2.46 14.08
C GLY A 52 -25.55 0.94 14.14
N ALA A 53 -26.75 0.46 14.43
CA ALA A 53 -27.06 -0.97 14.45
C ALA A 53 -26.88 -1.62 13.06
N SER A 54 -27.39 -0.98 11.99
CA SER A 54 -27.20 -1.46 10.62
C SER A 54 -25.72 -1.46 10.21
N GLY A 55 -24.96 -0.42 10.56
CA GLY A 55 -23.53 -0.35 10.29
C GLY A 55 -22.74 -1.45 11.03
N LEU A 56 -23.13 -1.76 12.26
CA LEU A 56 -22.51 -2.85 13.03
C LEU A 56 -22.78 -4.21 12.40
N LEU A 57 -24.02 -4.45 11.98
CA LEU A 57 -24.43 -5.67 11.29
C LEU A 57 -23.69 -5.86 9.96
N LEU A 58 -23.58 -4.78 9.16
CA LEU A 58 -22.81 -4.78 7.92
C LEU A 58 -21.32 -5.04 8.16
N SER A 59 -20.76 -4.43 9.21
CA SER A 59 -19.36 -4.67 9.59
C SER A 59 -19.12 -6.12 9.99
N ALA A 60 -19.99 -6.69 10.85
CA ALA A 60 -19.89 -8.06 11.32
C ALA A 60 -19.97 -9.10 10.18
N THR A 61 -20.76 -8.81 9.15
CA THR A 61 -20.94 -9.71 7.99
C THR A 61 -19.88 -9.51 6.90
N SER A 62 -19.41 -8.28 6.69
CA SER A 62 -18.46 -7.95 5.61
C SER A 62 -17.00 -8.12 6.02
N LEU A 63 -16.68 -7.95 7.30
CA LEU A 63 -15.30 -8.03 7.81
C LEU A 63 -14.64 -9.40 7.52
N PRO A 64 -15.31 -10.55 7.74
CA PRO A 64 -14.73 -11.86 7.41
C PRO A 64 -14.40 -12.01 5.91
N VAL A 65 -15.30 -11.51 5.04
CA VAL A 65 -15.10 -11.53 3.58
C VAL A 65 -13.90 -10.67 3.19
N LEU A 66 -13.80 -9.48 3.78
CA LEU A 66 -12.69 -8.57 3.53
C LEU A 66 -11.35 -9.15 3.98
N ILE A 67 -11.31 -9.77 5.16
CA ILE A 67 -10.10 -10.44 5.67
C ILE A 67 -9.70 -11.58 4.73
N HIS A 68 -10.67 -12.38 4.26
CA HIS A 68 -10.37 -13.49 3.36
C HIS A 68 -9.73 -13.00 2.05
N VAL A 69 -10.29 -11.96 1.43
CA VAL A 69 -9.77 -11.38 0.18
C VAL A 69 -8.43 -10.67 0.39
N ALA A 70 -8.28 -9.90 1.48
CA ALA A 70 -7.14 -9.02 1.67
C ALA A 70 -5.96 -9.67 2.41
N SER A 71 -6.15 -10.81 3.07
CA SER A 71 -5.10 -11.51 3.83
C SER A 71 -3.85 -11.84 3.00
N ARG A 72 -4.00 -12.01 1.68
CA ARG A 72 -2.89 -12.28 0.75
C ARG A 72 -2.11 -11.03 0.36
N ALA A 73 -2.71 -9.86 0.48
CA ALA A 73 -2.15 -8.59 -0.02
C ALA A 73 -1.71 -7.64 1.09
N VAL A 74 -2.33 -7.71 2.27
CA VAL A 74 -2.07 -6.78 3.38
C VAL A 74 -1.62 -7.54 4.62
N PRO A 75 -0.31 -7.52 4.94
CA PRO A 75 0.20 -8.07 6.19
C PRO A 75 -0.50 -7.44 7.40
N GLY A 76 -0.99 -8.26 8.33
CA GLY A 76 -1.64 -7.80 9.57
C GLY A 76 -3.16 -7.57 9.49
N ILE A 77 -3.78 -7.68 8.32
CA ILE A 77 -5.26 -7.55 8.23
C ILE A 77 -6.01 -8.73 8.88
N ALA A 78 -5.34 -9.87 9.03
CA ALA A 78 -5.93 -11.08 9.63
C ALA A 78 -6.24 -10.93 11.12
N SER A 79 -5.63 -9.94 11.81
CA SER A 79 -5.92 -9.61 13.20
C SER A 79 -6.98 -8.51 13.37
N ALA A 80 -7.59 -8.04 12.28
CA ALA A 80 -8.67 -7.07 12.36
C ALA A 80 -9.93 -7.74 12.94
N ASP A 81 -10.47 -7.17 14.02
CA ASP A 81 -11.67 -7.68 14.67
C ASP A 81 -12.51 -6.54 15.25
N LEU A 82 -13.79 -6.80 15.51
CA LEU A 82 -14.73 -5.92 16.20
C LEU A 82 -14.43 -5.91 17.71
N SER A 83 -13.25 -5.41 18.05
CA SER A 83 -12.80 -5.28 19.44
C SER A 83 -13.61 -4.23 20.21
N SER A 84 -13.66 -4.36 21.54
CA SER A 84 -14.36 -3.42 22.43
C SER A 84 -14.00 -1.94 22.21
N PRO A 85 -12.73 -1.55 21.96
CA PRO A 85 -12.39 -0.17 21.63
C PRO A 85 -13.06 0.34 20.34
N VAL A 86 -13.20 -0.51 19.32
CA VAL A 86 -13.87 -0.17 18.05
C VAL A 86 -15.37 0.01 18.28
N LEU A 87 -15.99 -0.88 19.05
CA LEU A 87 -17.41 -0.75 19.41
C LEU A 87 -17.68 0.54 20.20
N PHE A 88 -16.83 0.85 21.18
CA PHE A 88 -16.92 2.09 21.94
C PHE A 88 -16.76 3.33 21.03
N PHE A 89 -15.78 3.32 20.15
CA PHE A 89 -15.58 4.39 19.16
C PHE A 89 -16.80 4.56 18.25
N CYS A 90 -17.41 3.47 17.76
CA CYS A 90 -18.63 3.51 16.95
C CYS A 90 -19.81 4.12 17.71
N ILE A 91 -20.00 3.77 18.98
CA ILE A 91 -21.08 4.31 19.82
C ILE A 91 -20.87 5.81 20.04
N VAL A 92 -19.65 6.21 20.48
CA VAL A 92 -19.33 7.62 20.75
C VAL A 92 -19.45 8.47 19.49
N SER A 93 -18.92 8.00 18.37
CA SER A 93 -18.99 8.73 17.10
C SER A 93 -20.42 8.84 16.56
N SER A 94 -21.25 7.80 16.71
CA SER A 94 -22.68 7.85 16.33
C SER A 94 -23.48 8.80 17.21
N ALA A 95 -23.20 8.82 18.52
CA ALA A 95 -23.83 9.77 19.44
C ALA A 95 -23.43 11.22 19.12
N LEU A 96 -22.14 11.46 18.84
CA LEU A 96 -21.65 12.78 18.44
C LEU A 96 -22.25 13.22 17.10
N ALA A 97 -22.38 12.31 16.14
CA ALA A 97 -23.05 12.55 14.87
C ALA A 97 -24.53 12.96 15.07
N ALA A 98 -25.26 12.24 15.92
CA ALA A 98 -26.65 12.55 16.26
C ALA A 98 -26.79 13.93 16.92
N LEU A 99 -25.89 14.25 17.84
CA LEU A 99 -25.84 15.55 18.51
C LEU A 99 -25.58 16.68 17.53
N VAL A 100 -24.53 16.57 16.70
CA VAL A 100 -24.20 17.61 15.71
C VAL A 100 -25.34 17.78 14.71
N ALA A 101 -25.90 16.66 14.21
CA ALA A 101 -26.94 16.71 13.19
C ALA A 101 -28.31 17.17 13.71
N GLY A 102 -28.65 16.85 14.96
CA GLY A 102 -29.91 17.24 15.60
C GLY A 102 -29.85 18.62 16.26
N PHE A 103 -28.71 19.03 16.79
CA PHE A 103 -28.56 20.30 17.53
C PHE A 103 -28.66 21.52 16.62
N VAL A 104 -28.05 21.47 15.43
CA VAL A 104 -28.11 22.57 14.45
C VAL A 104 -29.56 22.92 14.08
N PRO A 105 -30.42 21.99 13.61
CA PRO A 105 -31.83 22.28 13.34
C PRO A 105 -32.60 22.65 14.60
N ALA A 106 -32.42 21.94 15.72
CA ALA A 106 -33.17 22.21 16.95
C ALA A 106 -32.90 23.61 17.50
N TRP A 107 -31.65 24.06 17.50
CA TRP A 107 -31.30 25.43 17.91
C TRP A 107 -31.89 26.48 16.98
N ARG A 108 -31.87 26.23 15.66
CA ARG A 108 -32.43 27.13 14.65
C ARG A 108 -33.96 27.29 14.78
N PHE A 109 -34.71 26.20 14.90
CA PHE A 109 -36.17 26.24 15.09
C PHE A 109 -36.56 26.83 16.44
N SER A 110 -35.73 26.69 17.47
CA SER A 110 -35.99 27.30 18.79
C SER A 110 -35.87 28.83 18.82
N ARG A 111 -35.17 29.42 17.84
CA ARG A 111 -34.94 30.87 17.73
C ARG A 111 -35.81 31.56 16.68
N THR A 112 -36.54 30.82 15.87
CA THR A 112 -37.46 31.41 14.89
C THR A 112 -38.71 31.88 15.61
N ASP A 113 -38.96 33.18 15.60
CA ASP A 113 -40.12 33.77 16.28
C ASP A 113 -41.38 33.46 15.46
N ILE A 114 -42.12 32.45 15.89
CA ILE A 114 -43.25 31.86 15.16
C ILE A 114 -44.35 32.91 14.89
N GLN A 115 -44.49 33.92 15.76
CA GLN A 115 -45.45 35.02 15.55
C GLN A 115 -45.07 35.92 14.37
N LEU A 116 -43.79 36.11 14.08
CA LEU A 116 -43.31 36.84 12.90
C LEU A 116 -43.44 36.00 11.61
N ALA A 117 -43.32 34.67 11.72
CA ALA A 117 -43.43 33.75 10.58
C ALA A 117 -44.86 33.66 10.02
N ILE A 118 -45.89 33.78 10.86
CA ILE A 118 -47.30 33.78 10.42
C ILE A 118 -47.67 35.12 9.78
N LYS A 119 -47.15 36.25 10.30
CA LYS A 119 -47.39 37.58 9.71
C LYS A 119 -46.72 37.76 8.33
N THR A 120 -45.63 37.05 8.07
CA THR A 120 -44.86 37.12 6.81
C THR A 120 -45.30 36.09 5.77
N ALA A 121 -46.27 35.22 6.06
CA ALA A 121 -46.83 34.30 5.06
C ALA A 121 -47.54 35.03 3.89
N GLY A 122 -47.97 36.29 4.10
CA GLY A 122 -48.52 37.16 3.05
C GLY A 122 -47.48 38.00 2.30
N GLU A 123 -46.35 38.34 2.93
CA GLU A 123 -45.29 39.16 2.33
C GLU A 123 -44.15 38.27 1.82
N ARG A 124 -44.38 37.70 0.64
CA ARG A 124 -43.29 37.13 -0.17
C ARG A 124 -42.28 38.24 -0.45
N THR A 125 -41.00 37.88 -0.33
CA THR A 125 -39.78 38.64 -0.70
C THR A 125 -39.19 39.51 0.41
N THR A 126 -38.12 39.01 1.05
CA THR A 126 -36.80 39.67 1.21
C THR A 126 -35.97 39.12 2.39
N ARG A 127 -36.56 38.41 3.37
CA ARG A 127 -35.83 37.97 4.59
C ARG A 127 -35.38 36.50 4.64
N HIS A 128 -35.57 35.72 3.56
CA HIS A 128 -35.23 34.27 3.49
C HIS A 128 -33.82 33.94 2.93
N SER A 129 -33.00 34.96 2.61
CA SER A 129 -31.71 34.81 1.90
C SER A 129 -30.62 34.06 2.71
N GLY A 130 -30.56 34.25 4.03
CA GLY A 130 -29.52 33.62 4.86
C GLY A 130 -29.67 32.11 5.02
N HIS A 131 -30.91 31.59 4.95
CA HIS A 131 -31.21 30.17 5.14
C HIS A 131 -30.73 29.33 3.95
N MET A 132 -30.92 29.82 2.72
CA MET A 132 -30.48 29.13 1.51
C MET A 132 -28.96 29.20 1.29
N ARG A 133 -28.28 30.24 1.77
CA ARG A 133 -26.82 30.39 1.59
C ARG A 133 -26.01 29.32 2.34
N LEU A 134 -26.33 29.06 3.61
CA LEU A 134 -25.60 28.05 4.39
C LEU A 134 -25.83 26.63 3.85
N GLN A 135 -27.06 26.30 3.47
CA GLN A 135 -27.38 24.99 2.89
C GLN A 135 -26.67 24.78 1.55
N ARG A 136 -26.60 25.82 0.70
CA ARG A 136 -25.82 25.79 -0.54
C ARG A 136 -24.32 25.62 -0.29
N LEU A 137 -23.75 26.24 0.74
CA LEU A 137 -22.34 26.07 1.10
C LEU A 137 -22.04 24.65 1.61
N ILE A 138 -22.91 24.07 2.44
CA ILE A 138 -22.75 22.68 2.92
C ILE A 138 -22.80 21.71 1.74
N VAL A 139 -23.80 21.85 0.85
CA VAL A 139 -23.95 20.98 -0.32
C VAL A 139 -22.78 21.15 -1.31
N ALA A 140 -22.33 22.38 -1.54
CA ALA A 140 -21.16 22.64 -2.40
C ALA A 140 -19.88 22.04 -1.82
N GLY A 141 -19.67 22.17 -0.50
CA GLY A 141 -18.53 21.57 0.18
C GLY A 141 -18.55 20.04 0.14
N GLU A 142 -19.74 19.44 0.28
CA GLU A 142 -19.93 18.00 0.14
C GLU A 142 -19.61 17.51 -1.28
N LEU A 143 -20.17 18.16 -2.31
CA LEU A 143 -19.88 17.87 -3.71
C LEU A 143 -18.39 18.00 -4.02
N ALA A 144 -17.75 19.07 -3.55
CA ALA A 144 -16.31 19.27 -3.73
C ALA A 144 -15.49 18.15 -3.07
N LEU A 145 -15.83 17.74 -1.85
CA LEU A 145 -15.15 16.65 -1.15
C LEU A 145 -15.34 15.30 -1.86
N CYS A 146 -16.55 15.00 -2.33
CA CYS A 146 -16.82 13.81 -3.14
C CYS A 146 -15.97 13.80 -4.42
N LEU A 147 -15.89 14.93 -5.14
CA LEU A 147 -15.07 15.04 -6.35
C LEU A 147 -13.58 14.83 -6.06
N VAL A 148 -13.05 15.39 -4.96
CA VAL A 148 -11.66 15.19 -4.54
C VAL A 148 -11.38 13.72 -4.22
N LEU A 149 -12.27 13.06 -3.47
CA LEU A 149 -12.12 11.64 -3.12
C LEU A 149 -12.18 10.74 -4.37
N VAL A 150 -13.11 11.00 -5.29
CA VAL A 150 -13.23 10.25 -6.55
C VAL A 150 -11.99 10.47 -7.43
N ALA A 151 -11.54 11.71 -7.58
CA ALA A 151 -10.33 12.01 -8.34
C ALA A 151 -9.10 11.32 -7.75
N GLY A 152 -8.94 11.35 -6.41
CA GLY A 152 -7.86 10.66 -5.70
C GLY A 152 -7.91 9.14 -5.90
N ALA A 153 -9.09 8.53 -5.79
CA ALA A 153 -9.27 7.10 -6.01
C ALA A 153 -8.95 6.69 -7.45
N ILE A 154 -9.43 7.45 -8.45
CA ILE A 154 -9.11 7.19 -9.86
C ILE A 154 -7.62 7.33 -10.12
N LEU A 155 -6.98 8.38 -9.60
CA LEU A 155 -5.54 8.58 -9.76
C LEU A 155 -4.75 7.44 -9.12
N PHE A 156 -5.15 7.00 -7.93
CA PHE A 156 -4.54 5.86 -7.24
C PHE A 156 -4.65 4.58 -8.08
N ILE A 157 -5.86 4.26 -8.57
CA ILE A 157 -6.10 3.07 -9.41
C ILE A 157 -5.26 3.15 -10.70
N ARG A 158 -5.23 4.30 -11.38
CA ARG A 158 -4.42 4.50 -12.60
C ARG A 158 -2.94 4.35 -12.32
N THR A 159 -2.45 4.92 -11.22
CA THR A 159 -1.05 4.83 -10.82
C THR A 159 -0.68 3.39 -10.47
N PHE A 160 -1.52 2.71 -9.71
CA PHE A 160 -1.32 1.31 -9.34
C PHE A 160 -1.34 0.38 -10.56
N ALA A 161 -2.31 0.55 -11.47
CA ALA A 161 -2.39 -0.22 -12.71
C ALA A 161 -1.18 0.06 -13.63
N SER A 162 -0.71 1.30 -13.67
CA SER A 162 0.52 1.65 -14.37
C SER A 162 1.72 0.96 -13.75
N LEU A 163 1.86 0.97 -12.42
CA LEU A 163 2.95 0.28 -11.73
C LEU A 163 2.92 -1.24 -11.95
N ALA A 164 1.74 -1.84 -12.01
CA ALA A 164 1.56 -3.27 -12.24
C ALA A 164 1.89 -3.71 -13.68
N THR A 165 1.91 -2.78 -14.64
CA THR A 165 2.20 -3.04 -16.05
C THR A 165 3.60 -2.59 -16.49
N ILE A 166 4.40 -2.07 -15.55
CA ILE A 166 5.80 -1.73 -15.83
C ILE A 166 6.54 -3.01 -16.26
N GLU A 167 7.29 -2.91 -17.36
CA GLU A 167 8.23 -3.93 -17.77
C GLU A 167 9.27 -4.15 -16.66
N LEU A 168 9.19 -5.30 -15.99
CA LEU A 168 9.95 -5.61 -14.77
C LEU A 168 11.46 -5.84 -15.03
N GLY A 169 11.92 -5.73 -16.28
CA GLY A 169 13.27 -6.11 -16.69
C GLY A 169 13.51 -7.63 -16.71
N PHE A 170 12.49 -8.41 -16.37
CA PHE A 170 12.40 -9.87 -16.52
C PHE A 170 10.99 -10.25 -16.96
N ASN A 171 10.83 -11.45 -17.52
CA ASN A 171 9.54 -11.98 -17.94
C ASN A 171 8.95 -12.90 -16.84
N PRO A 172 7.88 -12.48 -16.14
CA PRO A 172 7.19 -13.35 -15.18
C PRO A 172 6.23 -14.35 -15.86
N ALA A 173 5.91 -14.18 -17.14
CA ALA A 173 5.00 -15.07 -17.84
C ALA A 173 5.63 -16.47 -17.97
N HIS A 174 4.84 -17.51 -17.68
CA HIS A 174 5.26 -18.92 -17.74
C HIS A 174 6.36 -19.34 -16.74
N VAL A 175 6.59 -18.54 -15.69
CA VAL A 175 7.54 -18.89 -14.62
C VAL A 175 6.79 -19.33 -13.37
N ILE A 176 7.14 -20.51 -12.85
CA ILE A 176 6.62 -21.01 -11.57
C ILE A 176 7.70 -20.80 -10.50
N SER A 177 7.34 -20.08 -9.44
CA SER A 177 8.20 -19.91 -8.26
C SER A 177 7.80 -20.90 -7.17
N VAL A 178 8.80 -21.63 -6.65
CA VAL A 178 8.62 -22.59 -5.55
C VAL A 178 9.53 -22.19 -4.39
N ASP A 179 8.95 -21.99 -3.20
CA ASP A 179 9.72 -21.76 -1.97
C ASP A 179 10.24 -23.11 -1.43
N ALA A 180 11.52 -23.37 -1.64
CA ALA A 180 12.19 -24.58 -1.15
C ALA A 180 12.88 -24.30 0.18
N ARG A 181 12.36 -24.90 1.26
CA ARG A 181 12.90 -24.74 2.62
C ARG A 181 13.82 -25.90 2.97
N PHE A 182 15.12 -25.67 2.84
CA PHE A 182 16.13 -26.62 3.31
C PHE A 182 16.38 -26.42 4.81
N PRO A 183 16.35 -27.48 5.65
CA PRO A 183 16.62 -27.40 7.08
C PRO A 183 18.13 -27.24 7.37
N ILE A 184 18.70 -26.11 6.95
CA ILE A 184 20.14 -25.80 7.05
C ILE A 184 20.59 -25.42 8.48
N TRP A 185 19.65 -25.21 9.41
CA TRP A 185 19.93 -24.86 10.81
C TRP A 185 20.37 -26.04 11.68
N ARG A 186 20.21 -27.28 11.20
CA ARG A 186 20.61 -28.51 11.92
C ARG A 186 22.06 -28.94 11.69
N THR A 187 22.84 -28.15 10.93
CA THR A 187 24.20 -28.50 10.50
C THR A 187 25.26 -27.56 11.08
N THR A 188 26.48 -28.08 11.27
CA THR A 188 27.68 -27.32 11.65
C THR A 188 27.95 -26.19 10.66
N GLN A 189 28.34 -25.01 11.15
CA GLN A 189 28.40 -23.76 10.36
C GLN A 189 29.25 -23.85 9.08
N ARG A 190 30.31 -24.68 9.06
CA ARG A 190 31.18 -24.87 7.89
C ARG A 190 30.50 -25.66 6.75
N ASP A 191 29.68 -26.65 7.06
CA ASP A 191 29.09 -27.54 6.04
C ASP A 191 27.75 -27.03 5.50
N ARG A 192 27.12 -26.03 6.15
CA ARG A 192 25.77 -25.56 5.81
C ARG A 192 25.66 -25.12 4.35
N TRP A 193 26.60 -24.28 3.91
CA TRP A 193 26.56 -23.68 2.58
C TRP A 193 26.94 -24.67 1.48
N GLN A 194 27.90 -25.56 1.76
CA GLN A 194 28.26 -26.64 0.84
C GLN A 194 27.09 -27.61 0.65
N ARG A 195 26.44 -28.05 1.74
CA ARG A 195 25.27 -28.92 1.66
C ARG A 195 24.10 -28.25 0.94
N LEU A 196 23.81 -27.00 1.24
CA LEU A 196 22.77 -26.24 0.53
C LEU A 196 23.07 -26.18 -0.98
N ALA A 197 24.31 -25.92 -1.37
CA ALA A 197 24.70 -25.90 -2.79
C ALA A 197 24.54 -27.28 -3.44
N THR A 198 24.99 -28.35 -2.79
CA THR A 198 24.87 -29.73 -3.30
C THR A 198 23.41 -30.16 -3.43
N ASP A 199 22.60 -29.94 -2.39
CA ASP A 199 21.18 -30.30 -2.36
C ASP A 199 20.40 -29.52 -3.42
N THR A 200 20.67 -28.21 -3.54
CA THR A 200 20.06 -27.36 -4.57
C THR A 200 20.42 -27.87 -5.97
N THR A 201 21.69 -28.18 -6.22
CA THR A 201 22.15 -28.69 -7.52
C THR A 201 21.50 -30.03 -7.87
N ALA A 202 21.40 -30.95 -6.90
CA ALA A 202 20.76 -32.24 -7.08
C ALA A 202 19.26 -32.11 -7.40
N VAL A 203 18.54 -31.20 -6.73
CA VAL A 203 17.13 -30.91 -7.01
C VAL A 203 16.96 -30.31 -8.40
N LEU A 204 17.78 -29.32 -8.76
CA LEU A 204 17.74 -28.70 -10.09
C LEU A 204 17.99 -29.71 -11.21
N GLN A 205 18.98 -30.59 -11.05
CA GLN A 205 19.28 -31.64 -12.05
C GLN A 205 18.10 -32.59 -12.27
N ARG A 206 17.42 -33.03 -11.22
CA ARG A 206 16.22 -33.89 -11.33
C ARG A 206 15.05 -33.18 -12.00
N LEU A 207 14.86 -31.89 -11.69
CA LEU A 207 13.77 -31.13 -12.29
C LEU A 207 14.03 -30.79 -13.76
N ARG A 208 15.30 -30.58 -14.15
CA ARG A 208 15.70 -30.37 -15.55
C ARG A 208 15.31 -31.54 -16.47
N SER A 209 15.27 -32.77 -15.96
CA SER A 209 14.87 -33.95 -16.75
C SER A 209 13.35 -34.15 -16.86
N THR A 210 12.54 -33.29 -16.24
CA THR A 210 11.07 -33.39 -16.30
C THR A 210 10.56 -32.80 -17.62
N SER A 211 9.68 -33.52 -18.31
CA SER A 211 9.04 -33.03 -19.53
C SER A 211 8.23 -31.75 -19.24
N GLY A 212 8.38 -30.72 -20.08
CA GLY A 212 7.71 -29.43 -19.94
C GLY A 212 8.51 -28.35 -19.19
N VAL A 213 9.71 -28.66 -18.67
CA VAL A 213 10.61 -27.68 -18.06
C VAL A 213 11.64 -27.20 -19.11
N GLU A 214 11.56 -25.94 -19.53
CA GLU A 214 12.50 -25.35 -20.51
C GLU A 214 13.81 -24.86 -19.85
N ALA A 215 13.68 -24.24 -18.67
CA ALA A 215 14.79 -23.73 -17.89
C ALA A 215 14.43 -23.76 -16.39
N ILE A 216 15.43 -23.97 -15.54
CA ILE A 216 15.26 -23.94 -14.09
C ILE A 216 16.52 -23.41 -13.43
N ALA A 217 16.32 -22.58 -12.41
CA ALA A 217 17.36 -21.99 -11.60
C ALA A 217 16.85 -21.77 -10.17
N ALA A 218 17.79 -21.58 -9.23
CA ALA A 218 17.49 -21.22 -7.86
C ALA A 218 18.02 -19.82 -7.53
N ILE A 219 17.33 -19.16 -6.60
CA ILE A 219 17.70 -17.85 -6.05
C ILE A 219 17.42 -17.79 -4.56
N ASN A 220 18.22 -17.06 -3.79
CA ASN A 220 17.99 -16.87 -2.35
C ASN A 220 16.75 -16.04 -2.02
N HIS A 221 16.43 -15.03 -2.84
CA HIS A 221 15.22 -14.22 -2.73
C HIS A 221 14.66 -13.95 -4.12
N ALA A 222 13.39 -14.27 -4.36
CA ALA A 222 12.76 -14.01 -5.66
C ALA A 222 12.66 -12.50 -5.95
N PRO A 223 12.64 -12.07 -7.23
CA PRO A 223 12.29 -10.69 -7.58
C PRO A 223 10.94 -10.31 -6.96
N LEU A 224 10.81 -9.07 -6.49
CA LEU A 224 9.59 -8.54 -5.86
C LEU A 224 9.12 -9.29 -4.59
N SER A 225 9.94 -10.16 -3.98
CA SER A 225 9.59 -10.83 -2.71
C SER A 225 9.50 -9.89 -1.49
N GLY A 226 9.85 -8.61 -1.66
CA GLY A 226 10.00 -7.63 -0.58
C GLY A 226 11.27 -7.82 0.26
N THR A 227 12.01 -8.91 0.06
CA THR A 227 13.24 -9.19 0.80
C THR A 227 14.44 -8.54 0.11
N LEU A 228 15.06 -7.62 0.82
CA LEU A 228 16.24 -6.88 0.37
C LEU A 228 17.32 -7.05 1.44
N VAL A 229 18.39 -7.77 1.11
CA VAL A 229 19.55 -7.94 1.99
C VAL A 229 20.66 -7.02 1.47
N PRO A 230 20.85 -5.84 2.09
CA PRO A 230 21.92 -4.95 1.69
C PRO A 230 23.27 -5.55 2.10
N VAL A 231 24.23 -5.48 1.20
CA VAL A 231 25.64 -5.80 1.44
C VAL A 231 26.45 -4.55 1.13
N ARG A 232 27.50 -4.30 1.91
CA ARG A 232 28.44 -3.24 1.61
C ARG A 232 29.50 -3.77 0.64
N VAL A 233 29.65 -3.09 -0.47
CA VAL A 233 30.58 -3.41 -1.56
C VAL A 233 31.63 -2.32 -1.65
N THR A 234 32.91 -2.70 -1.61
CA THR A 234 34.07 -1.82 -1.76
C THR A 234 34.75 -2.05 -3.10
N LEU A 235 35.19 -0.98 -3.75
CA LEU A 235 36.09 -1.08 -4.90
C LEU A 235 37.55 -1.15 -4.44
N PRO A 236 38.46 -1.71 -5.25
CA PRO A 236 39.89 -1.66 -4.98
C PRO A 236 40.36 -0.21 -4.74
N GLY A 237 40.98 0.03 -3.59
CA GLY A 237 41.45 1.36 -3.19
C GLY A 237 40.42 2.21 -2.42
N GLU A 238 39.17 1.76 -2.28
CA GLU A 238 38.17 2.43 -1.45
C GLU A 238 38.12 1.85 -0.03
N THR A 239 38.08 2.74 0.96
CA THR A 239 37.92 2.39 2.38
C THR A 239 36.46 2.42 2.84
N GLN A 240 35.60 3.17 2.14
CA GLN A 240 34.17 3.23 2.41
C GLN A 240 33.40 2.47 1.34
N GLY A 241 32.80 1.35 1.73
CA GLY A 241 31.94 0.60 0.83
C GLY A 241 30.55 1.20 0.69
N ARG A 242 29.96 1.03 -0.48
CA ARG A 242 28.60 1.48 -0.81
C ARG A 242 27.62 0.34 -0.64
N ARG A 243 26.37 0.67 -0.30
CA ARG A 243 25.30 -0.35 -0.15
C ARG A 243 24.80 -0.79 -1.52
N ALA A 244 24.81 -2.10 -1.74
CA ALA A 244 24.19 -2.75 -2.89
C ALA A 244 23.37 -3.96 -2.42
N PHE A 245 22.46 -4.43 -3.25
CA PHE A 245 21.71 -5.66 -2.97
C PHE A 245 22.40 -6.83 -3.64
N TYR A 246 22.69 -7.87 -2.85
CA TYR A 246 23.37 -9.06 -3.31
C TYR A 246 22.37 -10.22 -3.42
N ARG A 247 22.37 -10.92 -4.55
CA ARG A 247 21.53 -12.10 -4.78
C ARG A 247 22.39 -13.27 -5.23
N ASN A 248 22.18 -14.41 -4.60
CA ASN A 248 22.83 -15.66 -4.98
C ASN A 248 21.92 -16.38 -5.95
N VAL A 249 22.43 -16.66 -7.14
CA VAL A 249 21.69 -17.33 -8.21
C VAL A 249 22.52 -18.47 -8.77
N THR A 250 21.86 -19.51 -9.25
CA THR A 250 22.50 -20.57 -10.04
C THR A 250 22.61 -20.16 -11.51
N PRO A 251 23.43 -20.86 -12.32
CA PRO A 251 23.35 -20.78 -13.77
C PRO A 251 21.91 -20.98 -14.28
N ASP A 252 21.66 -20.46 -15.47
CA ASP A 252 20.33 -20.40 -16.11
C ASP A 252 19.33 -19.44 -15.45
N TYR A 253 19.67 -18.75 -14.36
CA TYR A 253 18.74 -17.80 -13.73
C TYR A 253 18.29 -16.69 -14.68
N PHE A 254 19.25 -16.05 -15.37
CA PHE A 254 18.93 -14.96 -16.29
C PHE A 254 18.19 -15.49 -17.52
N ARG A 255 18.51 -16.69 -18.00
CA ARG A 255 17.77 -17.37 -19.08
C ARG A 255 16.32 -17.69 -18.68
N THR A 256 16.12 -18.26 -17.49
CA THR A 256 14.80 -18.63 -16.95
C THR A 256 13.88 -17.42 -16.81
N LEU A 257 14.44 -16.26 -16.46
CA LEU A 257 13.72 -15.01 -16.33
C LEU A 257 13.73 -14.13 -17.60
N GLY A 258 14.36 -14.59 -18.69
CA GLY A 258 14.48 -13.82 -19.93
C GLY A 258 15.25 -12.50 -19.79
N ILE A 259 16.16 -12.40 -18.82
CA ILE A 259 16.97 -11.20 -18.58
C ILE A 259 18.10 -11.14 -19.60
N GLN A 260 18.18 -10.03 -20.33
CA GLN A 260 19.18 -9.83 -21.38
C GLN A 260 20.48 -9.21 -20.84
N PHE A 261 21.60 -9.76 -21.30
CA PHE A 261 22.92 -9.19 -21.08
C PHE A 261 23.19 -8.04 -22.04
N ILE A 262 23.77 -6.95 -21.52
CA ILE A 262 24.35 -5.87 -22.32
C ILE A 262 25.73 -6.31 -22.80
N ALA A 263 26.52 -6.93 -21.93
CA ALA A 263 27.86 -7.43 -22.25
C ALA A 263 28.28 -8.55 -21.26
N GLY A 264 29.25 -9.38 -21.66
CA GLY A 264 29.79 -10.45 -20.84
C GLY A 264 29.02 -11.77 -20.96
N ARG A 265 29.01 -12.58 -19.89
CA ARG A 265 28.42 -13.92 -19.85
C ARG A 265 27.64 -14.21 -18.56
N ASP A 266 26.79 -15.24 -18.61
CA ASP A 266 26.18 -15.86 -17.43
C ASP A 266 27.20 -16.68 -16.61
N PHE A 267 26.81 -17.07 -15.41
CA PHE A 267 27.49 -18.05 -14.58
C PHE A 267 27.55 -19.42 -15.26
N THR A 268 28.66 -20.11 -15.02
CA THR A 268 28.91 -21.47 -15.48
C THR A 268 29.12 -22.39 -14.27
N ASP A 269 28.96 -23.69 -14.46
CA ASP A 269 29.21 -24.68 -13.40
C ASP A 269 30.65 -24.63 -12.87
N ALA A 270 31.60 -24.19 -13.70
CA ALA A 270 32.98 -23.94 -13.28
C ALA A 270 33.05 -22.84 -12.20
N ASP A 271 32.31 -21.75 -12.36
CA ASP A 271 32.31 -20.62 -11.40
C ASP A 271 31.76 -21.06 -10.03
N ILE A 272 30.85 -22.04 -9.99
CA ILE A 272 30.32 -22.62 -8.74
C ILE A 272 31.33 -23.57 -8.10
N SER A 273 31.95 -24.43 -8.89
CA SER A 273 32.85 -25.48 -8.39
C SER A 273 34.21 -24.94 -7.93
N HIS A 274 34.58 -23.72 -8.31
CA HIS A 274 35.69 -22.98 -7.69
C HIS A 274 35.36 -22.50 -6.26
N LEU A 275 34.13 -22.09 -5.98
CA LEU A 275 33.70 -21.69 -4.63
C LEU A 275 33.58 -22.88 -3.65
N ALA A 276 33.34 -24.09 -4.17
CA ALA A 276 33.16 -25.29 -3.36
C ALA A 276 34.48 -25.97 -2.91
N ARG A 277 35.63 -25.62 -3.49
CA ARG A 277 36.87 -26.40 -3.41
C ARG A 277 37.93 -25.96 -2.39
N SER A 278 37.75 -24.90 -1.61
CA SER A 278 38.83 -24.47 -0.69
C SER A 278 38.38 -23.98 0.69
N PRO A 279 38.70 -24.75 1.75
CA PRO A 279 38.74 -24.30 3.12
C PRO A 279 40.19 -24.23 3.65
N GLU A 280 41.18 -23.82 2.85
CA GLU A 280 42.55 -23.61 3.36
C GLU A 280 42.80 -22.13 3.69
N PRO A 281 43.10 -21.78 4.94
CA PRO A 281 43.35 -20.40 5.36
C PRO A 281 44.66 -19.78 4.84
N ASP A 282 45.56 -20.59 4.25
CA ASP A 282 46.96 -20.19 3.97
C ASP A 282 47.34 -20.12 2.49
N ALA A 283 46.43 -20.41 1.56
CA ALA A 283 46.74 -20.27 0.14
C ALA A 283 46.62 -18.79 -0.27
N ARG A 284 47.77 -18.15 -0.56
CA ARG A 284 47.90 -16.83 -1.21
C ARG A 284 47.29 -16.74 -2.62
N ARG A 285 46.41 -17.66 -2.99
CA ARG A 285 45.51 -17.54 -4.15
C ARG A 285 44.23 -16.89 -3.64
N ARG A 286 44.21 -15.55 -3.67
CA ARG A 286 42.98 -14.77 -3.58
C ARG A 286 42.15 -15.10 -4.82
N GLU A 287 41.40 -16.20 -4.78
CA GLU A 287 40.62 -16.65 -5.94
C GLU A 287 39.42 -15.73 -6.14
N GLU A 288 39.33 -15.20 -7.36
CA GLU A 288 38.33 -14.24 -7.81
C GLU A 288 36.97 -14.91 -7.95
N GLY A 289 36.06 -14.70 -7.00
CA GLY A 289 34.66 -15.08 -7.20
C GLY A 289 34.08 -14.36 -8.43
N VAL A 290 33.02 -14.89 -9.02
CA VAL A 290 32.38 -14.22 -10.16
C VAL A 290 31.16 -13.46 -9.67
N VAL A 291 31.00 -12.23 -10.17
CA VAL A 291 29.77 -11.44 -9.97
C VAL A 291 29.21 -11.00 -11.32
N ILE A 292 27.88 -10.85 -11.35
CA ILE A 292 27.16 -10.25 -12.47
C ILE A 292 26.50 -8.99 -11.93
N VAL A 293 26.72 -7.88 -12.62
CA VAL A 293 26.22 -6.56 -12.20
C VAL A 293 25.09 -6.11 -13.10
N ASN A 294 24.16 -5.38 -12.51
CA ASN A 294 23.10 -4.73 -13.27
C ASN A 294 23.52 -3.32 -13.68
N GLU A 295 22.83 -2.73 -14.65
CA GLU A 295 23.16 -1.40 -15.16
C GLU A 295 23.16 -0.29 -14.10
N SER A 296 22.25 -0.35 -13.13
CA SER A 296 22.21 0.63 -12.04
C SER A 296 23.44 0.52 -11.14
N ALA A 297 23.87 -0.70 -10.79
CA ALA A 297 25.11 -0.92 -10.05
C ALA A 297 26.34 -0.54 -10.89
N ALA A 298 26.36 -0.88 -12.18
CA ALA A 298 27.45 -0.51 -13.08
C ALA A 298 27.67 1.01 -13.11
N ARG A 299 26.59 1.80 -13.26
CA ARG A 299 26.65 3.28 -13.24
C ARG A 299 27.04 3.83 -11.86
N LEU A 300 26.58 3.20 -10.78
CA LEU A 300 26.88 3.64 -9.42
C LEU A 300 28.35 3.41 -9.06
N PHE A 301 28.92 2.26 -9.42
CA PHE A 301 30.28 1.87 -9.07
C PHE A 301 31.31 2.35 -10.08
N TRP A 302 30.98 2.34 -11.37
CA TRP A 302 31.88 2.70 -12.46
C TRP A 302 31.19 3.65 -13.47
N PRO A 303 30.92 4.91 -13.11
CA PRO A 303 30.23 5.85 -13.99
C PRO A 303 30.97 6.09 -15.32
N ASP A 304 32.30 6.12 -15.28
CA ASP A 304 33.15 6.46 -16.44
C ASP A 304 33.88 5.24 -17.05
N ARG A 305 33.56 4.01 -16.61
CA ARG A 305 34.28 2.80 -17.02
C ARG A 305 33.35 1.62 -17.27
N THR A 306 33.81 0.69 -18.09
CA THR A 306 33.09 -0.59 -18.28
C THR A 306 33.18 -1.41 -17.01
N ALA A 307 32.04 -1.91 -16.53
CA ALA A 307 31.96 -2.71 -15.32
C ALA A 307 32.58 -4.11 -15.48
N LEU A 308 32.69 -4.64 -16.70
CA LEU A 308 33.32 -5.93 -16.97
C LEU A 308 34.81 -5.94 -16.61
N GLY A 309 35.27 -7.02 -15.99
CA GLY A 309 36.65 -7.22 -15.55
C GLY A 309 37.01 -6.44 -14.29
N GLN A 310 36.10 -5.62 -13.75
CA GLN A 310 36.36 -4.88 -12.53
C GLN A 310 36.25 -5.79 -11.32
N LEU A 311 37.09 -5.50 -10.32
CA LEU A 311 37.09 -6.19 -9.04
C LEU A 311 36.18 -5.45 -8.06
N VAL A 312 35.46 -6.22 -7.25
CA VAL A 312 34.70 -5.74 -6.10
C VAL A 312 35.01 -6.62 -4.90
N SER A 313 34.92 -6.05 -3.71
CA SER A 313 35.00 -6.82 -2.47
C SER A 313 33.75 -6.61 -1.63
N THR A 314 33.31 -7.65 -0.94
CA THR A 314 32.22 -7.57 0.04
C THR A 314 32.79 -7.46 1.45
N GLU A 315 31.96 -7.14 2.45
CA GLU A 315 32.39 -7.07 3.87
C GLU A 315 33.09 -8.34 4.38
N SER A 316 32.81 -9.48 3.73
CA SER A 316 33.45 -10.76 4.05
C SER A 316 34.89 -10.88 3.54
N GLY A 317 35.44 -9.86 2.89
CA GLY A 317 36.81 -9.83 2.35
C GLY A 317 37.01 -10.61 1.04
N HIS A 318 35.98 -11.33 0.57
CA HIS A 318 36.03 -12.04 -0.69
C HIS A 318 36.07 -11.04 -1.86
N GLN A 319 37.05 -11.22 -2.74
CA GLN A 319 37.17 -10.46 -3.99
C GLN A 319 36.44 -11.19 -5.11
N GLN A 320 35.75 -10.41 -5.94
CA GLN A 320 34.98 -10.93 -7.05
C GLN A 320 35.17 -10.08 -8.30
N THR A 321 35.25 -10.73 -9.45
CA THR A 321 35.40 -10.10 -10.76
C THR A 321 34.06 -10.07 -11.48
N ALA A 322 33.68 -8.89 -11.97
CA ALA A 322 32.47 -8.72 -12.77
C ALA A 322 32.65 -9.36 -14.16
N ARG A 323 31.90 -10.43 -14.46
CA ARG A 323 31.98 -11.16 -15.75
C ARG A 323 30.74 -11.03 -16.62
N GLY A 324 29.65 -10.51 -16.07
CA GLY A 324 28.42 -10.23 -16.80
C GLY A 324 27.84 -8.88 -16.40
N TRP A 325 27.22 -8.23 -17.37
CA TRP A 325 26.49 -6.98 -17.18
C TRP A 325 25.12 -7.08 -17.87
N ASN A 326 24.05 -6.99 -17.08
CA ASN A 326 22.68 -7.02 -17.59
C ASN A 326 21.96 -5.67 -17.46
N ARG A 327 20.88 -5.52 -18.22
CA ARG A 327 20.08 -4.29 -18.23
C ARG A 327 19.26 -4.18 -16.95
N SER A 328 19.33 -3.01 -16.31
CA SER A 328 18.49 -2.65 -15.15
C SER A 328 17.64 -1.45 -15.50
N ARG A 329 16.32 -1.62 -15.65
CA ARG A 329 15.43 -0.48 -15.90
C ARG A 329 15.03 0.29 -14.63
N HIS A 330 15.49 -0.12 -13.44
CA HIS A 330 15.31 0.64 -12.20
C HIS A 330 16.24 1.88 -12.08
N ALA A 331 16.77 2.40 -13.20
CA ALA A 331 17.19 3.79 -13.22
C ALA A 331 15.93 4.65 -13.10
N VAL A 332 15.64 5.09 -11.88
CA VAL A 332 14.81 6.27 -11.61
C VAL A 332 15.17 7.30 -12.68
N ARG A 333 14.25 7.61 -13.59
CA ARG A 333 14.35 8.84 -14.36
C ARG A 333 14.38 9.94 -13.31
N GLU A 334 15.55 10.52 -13.06
CA GLU A 334 15.60 11.82 -12.40
C GLU A 334 14.64 12.74 -13.15
N PRO A 335 13.82 13.54 -12.44
CA PRO A 335 13.05 14.57 -13.10
C PRO A 335 14.06 15.51 -13.74
N VAL A 336 14.05 15.52 -15.08
CA VAL A 336 14.74 16.51 -15.91
C VAL A 336 14.54 17.87 -15.26
N GLY A 337 15.65 18.48 -14.83
CA GLY A 337 15.68 19.87 -14.39
C GLY A 337 14.98 20.70 -15.45
N ARG A 338 13.85 21.30 -15.08
CA ARG A 338 13.37 22.51 -15.73
C ARG A 338 14.34 23.60 -15.33
N ASP A 339 15.41 23.75 -16.11
CA ASP A 339 16.09 25.02 -16.19
C ASP A 339 15.11 26.01 -16.83
N ALA A 340 14.82 27.03 -16.02
CA ALA A 340 14.14 28.23 -16.43
C ALA A 340 15.00 28.96 -17.47
N GLY A 341 14.41 29.23 -18.62
CA GLY A 341 14.78 30.30 -19.52
C GLY A 341 13.60 31.25 -19.63
#